data_AF-A0A7J8A7V8-F1
#
_entry.id   AF-A0A7J8A7V8-F1
#
_cell.length_a   1.000
_cell.length_b   1.000
_cell.length_c   1.000
_cell.angle_alpha   90.00
_cell.angle_beta   90.00
_cell.angle_gamma   90.00
#
_symmetry.space_group_name_H-M   'P 1'
#
loop_
_entity.id
_entity.type
_entity.pdbx_description
1 polymer ?
#
loop_
_entity_poly.entity_id
_entity_poly.type
_entity_poly.pdbx_seq_one_letter_code
_entity_poly.pdbx_strand_id
1 'polypeptide(L)'
;MDAREEEEEDDEEAWLQLRPAEPLPSQCCGSGCSPCVFDLYARDLARWEAARASKDRSLLRGKELPCYQTGLMARYVESLRAGDTAFWRGPFGNFFYKPNQPGA
;
A
#
# COMPACT_ATOMS: atom_id res chain seq x y z
N MET A 1 30.46 22.06 -18.09
CA MET A 1 29.46 21.52 -17.17
C MET A 1 30.00 20.17 -16.78
N ASP A 2 30.36 20.05 -15.51
CA ASP A 2 31.23 19.00 -15.00
C ASP A 2 30.42 17.70 -14.81
N ALA A 3 30.95 16.58 -15.28
CA ALA A 3 30.32 15.26 -15.18
C ALA A 3 30.00 14.80 -13.73
N ARG A 4 30.53 15.51 -12.71
CA ARG A 4 30.21 15.30 -11.29
C ARG A 4 28.88 15.93 -10.87
N GLU A 5 28.47 17.02 -11.51
CA GLU A 5 27.19 17.68 -11.22
C GLU A 5 26.02 16.83 -11.76
N GLU A 6 26.19 16.20 -12.93
CA GLU A 6 25.18 15.32 -13.53
C GLU A 6 24.89 14.06 -12.69
N GLU A 7 25.90 13.48 -12.02
CA GLU A 7 25.70 12.30 -11.15
C GLU A 7 24.97 12.65 -9.85
N GLU A 8 25.21 13.84 -9.26
CA GLU A 8 24.51 14.28 -8.05
C GLU A 8 23.04 14.63 -8.32
N GLU A 9 22.74 15.20 -9.50
CA GLU A 9 21.37 15.46 -9.94
C GLU A 9 20.55 14.17 -10.18
N ASP A 10 21.17 13.12 -10.76
CA ASP A 10 20.52 11.83 -10.99
C ASP A 10 20.14 11.11 -9.68
N ASP A 11 20.99 11.24 -8.65
CA ASP A 11 20.70 10.73 -7.31
C ASP A 11 19.55 11.50 -6.64
N GLU A 12 19.52 12.83 -6.72
CA GLU A 12 18.41 13.63 -6.16
C GLU A 12 17.07 13.37 -6.85
N GLU A 13 17.07 13.26 -8.18
CA GLU A 13 15.90 12.85 -8.97
C GLU A 13 15.39 11.47 -8.53
N ALA A 14 16.31 10.50 -8.37
CA ALA A 14 15.97 9.16 -7.92
C ALA A 14 15.34 9.14 -6.50
N TRP A 15 15.72 10.07 -5.62
CA TRP A 15 15.10 10.23 -4.30
C TRP A 15 13.72 10.89 -4.36
N LEU A 16 13.51 11.84 -5.28
CA LEU A 16 12.21 12.48 -5.49
C LEU A 16 11.17 11.49 -6.02
N GLN A 17 11.56 10.61 -6.95
CA GLN A 17 10.68 9.57 -7.50
C GLN A 17 10.26 8.51 -6.46
N LEU A 18 11.04 8.36 -5.38
CA LEU A 18 10.74 7.42 -4.29
C LEU A 18 9.85 8.03 -3.21
N ARG A 19 9.57 9.33 -3.25
CA ARG A 19 8.74 10.00 -2.26
C ARG A 19 7.29 9.53 -2.40
N PRO A 20 6.63 9.09 -1.31
CA PRO A 20 5.21 8.76 -1.36
C PRO A 20 4.39 9.96 -1.84
N ALA A 21 3.47 9.71 -2.76
CA ALA A 21 2.51 10.71 -3.22
C ALA A 21 1.41 10.89 -2.16
N GLU A 22 1.03 12.14 -1.91
CA GLU A 22 -0.06 12.44 -0.96
C GLU A 22 -1.38 11.87 -1.50
N PRO A 23 -2.12 11.09 -0.67
CA PRO A 23 -3.36 10.47 -1.12
C PRO A 23 -4.46 11.51 -1.31
N LEU A 24 -5.29 11.31 -2.32
CA LEU A 24 -6.44 12.18 -2.57
C LEU A 24 -7.52 11.96 -1.50
N PRO A 25 -8.31 12.99 -1.13
CA PRO A 25 -9.43 12.83 -0.20
C PRO A 25 -10.45 11.78 -0.64
N SER A 26 -10.60 11.56 -1.96
CA SER A 26 -11.48 10.53 -2.54
C SER A 26 -10.97 9.10 -2.36
N GLN A 27 -9.69 8.90 -2.04
CA GLN A 27 -9.13 7.59 -1.68
C GLN A 27 -9.44 7.22 -0.21
N CYS A 28 -9.90 8.18 0.60
CA CYS A 28 -10.40 7.91 1.93
C CYS A 28 -11.84 7.40 1.85
N CYS A 29 -12.10 6.21 2.40
CA CYS A 29 -13.44 5.62 2.45
C CYS A 29 -14.43 6.39 3.34
N GLY A 30 -13.98 7.36 4.15
CA GLY A 30 -14.83 8.21 5.00
C GLY A 30 -15.52 7.49 6.16
N SER A 31 -15.31 6.18 6.33
CA SER A 31 -15.97 5.35 7.34
C SER A 31 -15.16 5.16 8.63
N GLY A 32 -14.04 5.88 8.79
CA GLY A 32 -13.21 5.82 10.00
C GLY A 32 -12.38 4.54 10.14
N CYS A 33 -12.04 3.87 9.04
CA CYS A 33 -11.20 2.68 9.05
C CYS A 33 -9.79 2.98 9.61
N SER A 34 -9.28 2.07 10.44
CA SER A 34 -7.90 2.08 10.96
C SER A 34 -7.13 0.86 10.43
N PRO A 35 -6.01 1.03 9.71
CA PRO A 35 -5.34 2.29 9.39
C PRO A 35 -6.02 3.06 8.23
N CYS A 36 -6.11 4.38 8.35
CA CYS A 36 -6.60 5.27 7.30
C CYS A 36 -5.56 5.39 6.17
N VAL A 37 -6.00 5.75 4.95
CA VAL A 37 -5.08 6.04 3.84
C VAL A 37 -4.05 7.11 4.20
N PHE A 38 -4.43 8.09 5.01
CA PHE A 38 -3.52 9.12 5.52
C PHE A 38 -2.53 8.57 6.55
N ASP A 39 -2.92 7.57 7.36
CA ASP A 39 -2.01 6.92 8.32
C ASP A 39 -0.94 6.08 7.59
N LEU A 40 -1.36 5.40 6.52
CA LEU A 40 -0.45 4.66 5.65
C LEU A 40 0.55 5.61 4.98
N TYR A 41 0.05 6.71 4.42
CA TYR A 41 0.89 7.76 3.84
C TYR A 41 1.89 8.32 4.85
N ALA A 42 1.46 8.68 6.05
CA ALA A 42 2.34 9.22 7.08
C ALA A 42 3.45 8.24 7.48
N ARG A 43 3.11 6.94 7.59
CA ARG A 43 4.10 5.88 7.86
C ARG A 43 5.11 5.73 6.73
N ASP A 44 4.65 5.75 5.49
CA ASP A 44 5.52 5.60 4.33
C ASP A 44 6.40 6.83 4.12
N LEU A 45 5.88 8.03 4.40
CA LEU A 45 6.64 9.29 4.40
C LEU A 45 7.76 9.26 5.45
N ALA A 46 7.46 8.82 6.68
CA ALA A 46 8.46 8.69 7.73
C ALA A 46 9.59 7.70 7.35
N ARG A 47 9.24 6.58 6.67
CA ARG A 47 10.25 5.64 6.15
C ARG A 47 11.11 6.27 5.07
N TRP A 48 10.51 7.07 4.19
CA TRP A 48 11.24 7.78 3.13
C TRP A 48 12.16 8.85 3.70
N GLU A 49 11.71 9.64 4.68
CA GLU A 49 12.56 10.64 5.34
C GLU A 49 13.76 9.98 6.05
N ALA A 50 13.53 8.87 6.74
CA ALA A 50 14.60 8.09 7.37
C ALA A 50 15.57 7.51 6.33
N ALA A 51 15.05 6.93 5.23
CA ALA A 51 15.87 6.40 4.14
C ALA A 51 16.71 7.48 3.47
N ARG A 52 16.12 8.65 3.22
CA ARG A 52 16.78 9.79 2.61
C ARG A 52 17.85 10.39 3.53
N ALA A 53 17.58 10.48 4.85
CA ALA A 53 18.55 10.93 5.83
C ALA A 53 19.76 9.99 5.95
N SER A 54 19.54 8.68 5.86
CA SER A 54 20.60 7.66 5.88
C SER A 54 21.24 7.39 4.52
N LYS A 55 20.71 7.97 3.42
CA LYS A 55 21.01 7.60 2.02
C LYS A 55 20.92 6.09 1.75
N ASP A 56 20.14 5.36 2.54
CA ASP A 56 19.99 3.91 2.43
C ASP A 56 18.61 3.56 1.88
N ARG A 57 18.56 3.26 0.57
CA ARG A 57 17.33 2.89 -0.15
C ARG A 57 16.78 1.53 0.31
N SER A 58 17.57 0.71 1.00
CA SER A 58 17.11 -0.58 1.51
C SER A 58 16.04 -0.44 2.60
N LEU A 59 16.00 0.71 3.29
CA LEU A 59 14.99 1.04 4.30
C LEU A 59 13.58 1.21 3.71
N LEU A 60 13.49 1.54 2.40
CA LEU A 60 12.23 1.56 1.65
C LEU A 60 11.77 0.16 1.22
N ARG A 61 12.64 -0.85 1.29
CA ARG A 61 12.33 -2.26 0.98
C ARG A 61 11.59 -2.91 2.17
N GLY A 62 10.62 -2.21 2.73
CA GLY A 62 9.85 -2.62 3.89
C GLY A 62 8.48 -3.13 3.46
N LYS A 63 8.43 -4.43 3.13
CA LYS A 63 7.23 -5.29 2.97
C LYS A 63 5.96 -4.59 3.46
N GLU A 64 5.04 -4.30 2.53
CA GLU A 64 3.66 -4.01 2.89
C GLU A 64 3.24 -5.13 3.84
N LEU A 65 3.08 -4.84 5.13
CA LEU A 65 2.39 -5.75 6.02
C LEU A 65 0.94 -5.57 5.60
N PRO A 66 0.39 -6.52 4.84
CA PRO A 66 -0.97 -6.37 4.41
C PRO A 66 -1.82 -6.29 5.69
N CYS A 67 -2.74 -5.34 5.71
CA CYS A 67 -3.55 -4.96 6.86
C CYS A 67 -4.34 -6.13 7.49
N TYR A 68 -4.29 -7.32 6.88
CA TYR A 68 -4.79 -8.56 7.48
C TYR A 68 -3.93 -9.07 8.63
N GLN A 69 -2.60 -8.91 8.67
CA GLN A 69 -1.79 -9.63 9.68
C GLN A 69 -2.07 -9.23 11.14
N THR A 70 -2.56 -8.01 11.38
CA THR A 70 -2.98 -7.54 12.71
C THR A 70 -4.48 -7.27 12.81
N GLY A 71 -5.24 -7.55 11.74
CA GLY A 71 -6.66 -7.25 11.67
C GLY A 71 -7.50 -8.19 12.54
N LEU A 72 -8.44 -7.65 13.31
CA LEU A 72 -9.39 -8.44 14.11
C LEU A 72 -10.14 -9.47 13.26
N MET A 73 -10.53 -9.09 12.04
CA MET A 73 -11.22 -9.98 11.11
C MET A 73 -10.32 -11.10 10.59
N ALA A 74 -9.01 -10.85 10.40
CA ALA A 74 -8.08 -11.89 9.97
C ALA A 74 -7.84 -12.92 11.08
N ARG A 75 -7.63 -12.47 12.32
CA ARG A 75 -7.54 -13.39 13.48
C ARG A 75 -8.81 -14.21 13.66
N TYR A 76 -9.97 -13.61 13.41
CA TYR A 76 -11.25 -14.31 13.42
C TYR A 76 -11.31 -15.37 12.30
N VAL A 77 -10.99 -14.99 11.06
CA VAL A 77 -10.99 -15.91 9.90
C VAL A 77 -10.00 -17.07 10.08
N GLU A 78 -8.80 -16.82 10.61
CA GLU A 78 -7.79 -17.86 10.89
C GLU A 78 -8.24 -18.86 11.96
N SER A 79 -9.12 -18.43 12.87
CA SER A 79 -9.66 -19.30 13.92
C SER A 79 -10.84 -20.17 13.49
N LEU A 80 -11.45 -19.88 12.32
CA LEU A 80 -12.61 -20.61 11.82
C LEU A 80 -12.23 -22.05 11.41
N ARG A 81 -13.09 -22.99 11.77
CA ARG A 81 -12.98 -24.41 11.42
C ARG A 81 -14.09 -24.78 10.44
N ALA A 82 -13.89 -25.86 9.70
CA ALA A 82 -14.93 -26.42 8.85
C ALA A 82 -16.16 -26.78 9.71
N GLY A 83 -17.30 -26.15 9.41
CA GLY A 83 -18.54 -26.29 10.17
C GLY A 83 -18.98 -25.01 10.92
N ASP A 84 -18.10 -24.02 11.06
CA ASP A 84 -18.46 -22.74 11.66
C ASP A 84 -19.38 -21.93 10.74
N THR A 85 -20.37 -21.26 11.34
CA THR A 85 -21.32 -20.40 10.60
C THR A 85 -20.83 -18.96 10.62
N ALA A 86 -20.64 -18.36 9.45
CA ALA A 86 -20.28 -16.95 9.30
C ALA A 86 -21.37 -16.18 8.56
N PHE A 87 -21.69 -14.98 9.04
CA PHE A 87 -22.68 -14.08 8.41
C PHE A 87 -21.98 -13.18 7.40
N TRP A 88 -22.14 -13.49 6.12
CA TRP A 88 -21.61 -12.69 5.03
C TRP A 88 -22.65 -11.66 4.59
N ARG A 89 -22.21 -10.43 4.30
CA ARG A 89 -23.04 -9.40 3.66
C ARG A 89 -22.83 -9.48 2.14
N GLY A 90 -23.91 -9.22 1.41
CA GLY A 90 -24.07 -9.51 -0.03
C GLY A 90 -23.07 -8.82 -0.95
N PRO A 91 -23.15 -9.10 -2.27
CA PRO A 91 -22.09 -8.79 -3.22
C PRO A 91 -21.85 -7.28 -3.28
N PHE A 92 -20.64 -6.88 -2.92
CA PHE A 92 -20.16 -5.52 -3.11
C PHE A 92 -19.32 -5.46 -4.38
N GLY A 93 -19.58 -4.46 -5.21
CA GLY A 93 -18.84 -4.21 -6.45
C GLY A 93 -19.57 -4.67 -7.71
N ASN A 94 -19.22 -4.03 -8.83
CA ASN A 94 -19.80 -4.29 -10.16
C ASN A 94 -18.93 -5.26 -10.97
N PHE A 95 -18.23 -6.19 -10.32
CA PHE A 95 -17.36 -7.13 -11.01
C PHE A 95 -18.19 -8.23 -11.68
N PHE A 96 -18.31 -8.15 -13.00
CA PHE A 96 -18.91 -9.19 -13.83
C PHE A 96 -17.81 -10.03 -14.48
N TYR A 97 -17.66 -11.27 -14.03
CA TYR A 97 -16.77 -12.22 -14.68
C TYR A 97 -17.28 -12.53 -16.09
N LYS A 98 -16.44 -12.27 -17.11
CA LYS A 98 -16.65 -12.73 -18.47
C LYS A 98 -15.72 -13.93 -18.72
N PRO A 99 -16.26 -15.14 -18.98
CA PRO A 99 -15.43 -16.29 -19.32
C PRO A 99 -14.69 -16.05 -20.65
N ASN A 100 -13.52 -16.70 -20.79
CA ASN A 100 -12.66 -16.65 -21.97
C ASN A 100 -13.51 -16.82 -23.24
N GLN A 101 -13.68 -15.74 -24.00
CA GLN A 101 -14.34 -15.82 -25.30
C GLN A 101 -13.34 -16.45 -26.28
N PRO A 102 -13.67 -17.58 -26.91
CA PRO A 102 -12.86 -18.07 -28.01
C PRO A 102 -12.94 -17.05 -29.14
N GLY A 103 -11.77 -16.56 -29.58
CA GLY A 103 -11.66 -15.66 -30.72
C GLY A 103 -12.32 -16.29 -31.95
N ALA A 104 -13.26 -15.54 -32.53
CA ALA A 104 -13.85 -15.85 -33.83
C ALA A 104 -12.84 -15.57 -34.96
#